data_AF-A0A2N5AMC1-F1
#
_entry.id   AF-A0A2N5AMC1-F1
#
_cell.length_a   1.000
_cell.length_b   1.000
_cell.length_c   1.000
_cell.angle_alpha   90.00
_cell.angle_beta   90.00
_cell.angle_gamma   90.00
#
_symmetry.space_group_name_H-M   'P 1'
#
loop_
_entity.id
_entity.type
_entity.pdbx_description
1 polymer ?
#
loop_
_entity_poly.entity_id
_entity_poly.type
_entity_poly.pdbx_seq_one_letter_code
_entity_poly.pdbx_strand_id
1 'polypeptide(L)'
;LEQMKFYGGADEGDRTMIDALQPALAALLAEPENLQAAFAAAQAGADRTCQSGKAGAGRASYLNSDSLLGNMDPGAHAVAMVFKALAER
;
A
#
# COMPACT_ATOMS: atom_id res chain seq x y z
N LEU A 1 7.58 -4.97 8.94
CA LEU A 1 7.74 -4.35 7.61
C LEU A 1 9.10 -4.66 7.00
N GLU A 2 10.20 -4.31 7.67
CA GLU A 2 11.57 -4.54 7.17
C GLU A 2 11.84 -5.95 6.65
N GLN A 3 11.51 -6.99 7.43
CA GLN A 3 11.70 -8.39 7.01
C GLN A 3 10.86 -8.75 5.77
N MET A 4 9.65 -8.20 5.65
CA MET A 4 8.80 -8.43 4.47
C MET A 4 9.40 -7.78 3.22
N LYS A 5 9.98 -6.57 3.34
CA LYS A 5 10.71 -5.91 2.24
C LYS A 5 11.97 -6.70 1.87
N PHE A 6 12.74 -7.16 2.87
CA PHE A 6 13.96 -7.92 2.67
C PHE A 6 13.73 -9.25 1.91
N TYR A 7 12.79 -10.07 2.39
CA TYR A 7 12.51 -11.37 1.75
C TYR A 7 11.63 -11.25 0.50
N GLY A 8 10.74 -10.26 0.45
CA GLY A 8 9.82 -10.03 -0.67
C GLY A 8 10.42 -9.24 -1.82
N GLY A 9 11.51 -8.50 -1.59
CA GLY A 9 12.19 -7.69 -2.60
C GLY A 9 11.40 -6.48 -3.09
N ALA A 10 10.36 -6.05 -2.36
CA ALA A 10 9.49 -4.93 -2.73
C ALA A 10 9.71 -3.71 -1.83
N ASP A 11 9.61 -2.53 -2.41
CA ASP A 11 9.64 -1.22 -1.73
C ASP A 11 8.40 -0.37 -2.07
N GLU A 12 8.29 0.81 -1.46
CA GLU A 12 7.32 1.82 -1.86
C GLU A 12 7.53 2.19 -3.35
N GLY A 13 6.45 2.21 -4.11
CA GLY A 13 6.41 2.45 -5.54
C GLY A 13 6.31 1.17 -6.39
N ASP A 14 6.56 -0.02 -5.82
CA ASP A 14 6.56 -1.28 -6.57
C ASP A 14 5.17 -1.84 -6.87
N ARG A 15 4.11 -1.14 -6.46
CA ARG A 15 2.71 -1.56 -6.57
C ARG A 15 2.43 -2.85 -5.80
N THR A 16 2.60 -2.79 -4.49
CA THR A 16 2.31 -3.90 -3.58
C THR A 16 1.62 -3.40 -2.30
N MET A 17 1.27 -4.31 -1.40
CA MET A 17 0.77 -3.96 -0.08
C MET A 17 1.68 -3.02 0.73
N ILE A 18 2.98 -2.94 0.40
CA ILE A 18 3.94 -2.02 1.02
C ILE A 18 3.54 -0.55 0.81
N ASP A 19 2.98 -0.22 -0.35
CA ASP A 19 2.56 1.14 -0.70
C ASP A 19 1.53 1.71 0.27
N ALA A 20 0.68 0.86 0.84
CA ALA A 20 -0.29 1.25 1.86
C ALA A 20 0.24 1.03 3.28
N LEU A 21 0.94 -0.07 3.53
CA LEU A 21 1.36 -0.45 4.89
C LEU A 21 2.45 0.46 5.44
N GLN A 22 3.44 0.84 4.64
CA GLN A 22 4.57 1.64 5.10
C GLN A 22 4.13 3.06 5.52
N PRO A 23 3.31 3.79 4.75
CA PRO A 23 2.75 5.08 5.18
C PRO A 23 1.87 4.96 6.44
N ALA A 24 1.07 3.91 6.56
CA ALA A 24 0.22 3.70 7.73
C ALA A 24 1.04 3.51 9.02
N LEU A 25 2.11 2.71 8.95
CA LEU A 25 3.03 2.52 10.07
C LEU A 25 3.79 3.80 10.40
N ALA A 26 4.19 4.59 9.40
CA ALA A 26 4.82 5.89 9.61
C ALA A 26 3.88 6.87 10.35
N ALA A 27 2.59 6.89 9.99
CA ALA A 27 1.59 7.67 10.69
C ALA A 27 1.43 7.22 12.16
N LEU A 28 1.38 5.92 12.43
CA LEU A 28 1.33 5.40 13.81
C LEU A 28 2.62 5.65 14.61
N LEU A 29 3.78 5.70 13.96
CA LEU A 29 5.02 6.08 14.63
C LEU A 29 5.00 7.55 15.07
N ALA A 30 4.36 8.43 14.30
CA ALA A 30 4.18 9.83 14.65
C ALA A 30 3.05 10.04 15.67
N GLU A 31 1.93 9.33 15.51
CA GLU A 31 0.71 9.46 16.31
C GLU A 31 0.14 8.07 16.67
N PRO A 32 0.64 7.41 17.73
CA PRO A 32 0.35 5.98 18.02
C PRO A 32 -1.12 5.61 18.21
N GLU A 33 -1.96 6.55 18.64
CA GLU A 33 -3.39 6.31 18.89
C GLU A 33 -4.28 6.82 17.75
N ASN A 34 -3.71 7.49 16.74
CA ASN A 34 -4.48 8.10 15.65
C ASN A 34 -4.68 7.12 14.50
N LEU A 35 -5.61 6.18 14.69
CA LEU A 35 -5.98 5.19 13.66
C LEU A 35 -6.54 5.84 12.38
N GLN A 36 -7.15 7.03 12.49
CA GLN A 36 -7.69 7.78 11.37
C GLN A 36 -6.56 8.30 10.48
N ALA A 37 -5.49 8.83 11.07
CA ALA A 37 -4.29 9.23 10.33
C ALA A 37 -3.62 8.02 9.66
N ALA A 38 -3.54 6.88 10.35
CA ALA A 38 -3.00 5.64 9.79
C ALA A 38 -3.82 5.15 8.59
N PHE A 39 -5.16 5.18 8.68
CA PHE A 39 -6.05 4.87 7.57
C PHE A 39 -5.87 5.85 6.41
N ALA A 40 -5.85 7.15 6.66
CA ALA A 40 -5.66 8.15 5.62
C ALA A 40 -4.34 7.95 4.86
N ALA A 41 -3.26 7.63 5.59
CA ALA A 41 -1.96 7.32 4.99
C ALA A 41 -1.99 6.01 4.17
N ALA A 42 -2.63 4.97 4.68
CA ALA A 42 -2.82 3.71 3.96
C ALA A 42 -3.60 3.89 2.66
N GLN A 43 -4.71 4.64 2.73
CA GLN A 43 -5.57 4.93 1.58
C GLN A 43 -4.82 5.74 0.52
N ALA A 44 -4.11 6.79 0.92
CA ALA A 44 -3.29 7.57 -0.01
C ALA A 44 -2.20 6.72 -0.67
N GLY A 45 -1.61 5.77 0.08
CA GLY A 45 -0.68 4.78 -0.45
C GLY A 45 -1.31 3.87 -1.50
N ALA A 46 -2.48 3.30 -1.20
CA ALA A 46 -3.22 2.47 -2.14
C ALA A 46 -3.63 3.25 -3.41
N ASP A 47 -4.12 4.49 -3.26
CA ASP A 47 -4.52 5.34 -4.39
C ASP A 47 -3.36 5.66 -5.34
N ARG A 48 -2.14 5.82 -4.82
CA ARG A 48 -0.94 6.03 -5.66
C ARG A 48 -0.66 4.84 -6.58
N THR A 49 -1.04 3.63 -6.19
CA THR A 49 -0.80 2.44 -7.04
C THR A 49 -1.58 2.51 -8.36
N CYS A 50 -2.71 3.22 -8.42
CA CYS A 50 -3.48 3.44 -9.65
C CYS A 50 -2.70 4.24 -10.70
N GLN A 51 -1.72 5.05 -10.29
CA GLN A 51 -1.00 5.96 -11.17
C GLN A 51 0.27 5.33 -11.77
N SER A 52 0.68 4.16 -11.28
CA SER A 52 1.93 3.54 -11.73
C SER A 52 1.70 2.68 -12.97
N GLY A 53 2.43 2.88 -14.05
CA GLY A 53 2.33 2.02 -15.25
C GLY A 53 3.09 0.70 -15.15
N LYS A 54 3.74 0.42 -14.01
CA LYS A 54 4.66 -0.72 -13.87
C LYS A 54 4.64 -1.24 -12.44
N ALA A 55 4.53 -2.56 -12.27
CA ALA A 55 4.75 -3.21 -10.99
C ALA A 55 6.20 -3.70 -10.89
N GLY A 56 6.86 -3.42 -9.76
CA GLY A 56 8.23 -3.83 -9.48
C GLY A 56 8.33 -5.22 -8.87
N ALA A 57 7.23 -5.72 -8.29
CA ALA A 57 7.17 -7.02 -7.64
C ALA A 57 5.82 -7.74 -7.85
N GLY A 58 5.78 -9.03 -7.49
CA GLY A 58 4.57 -9.84 -7.51
C GLY A 58 4.03 -10.19 -8.91
N ARG A 59 2.84 -10.79 -8.97
CA ARG A 59 2.24 -11.26 -10.23
C ARG A 59 1.81 -10.13 -11.17
N ALA A 60 1.59 -8.93 -10.63
CA ALA A 60 1.27 -7.74 -11.42
C ALA A 60 2.44 -7.32 -12.32
N SER A 61 3.68 -7.69 -11.98
CA SER A 61 4.86 -7.42 -12.82
C SER A 61 4.83 -8.12 -14.19
N TYR A 62 3.94 -9.11 -14.37
CA TYR A 62 3.76 -9.82 -15.64
C TYR A 62 2.81 -9.10 -16.61
N LEU A 63 2.14 -8.05 -16.15
CA LEU A 63 1.15 -7.30 -16.93
C LEU A 63 1.77 -6.10 -17.63
N ASN A 64 1.17 -5.68 -18.74
CA ASN A 64 1.53 -4.45 -19.43
C ASN A 64 0.99 -3.21 -18.72
N SER A 65 1.49 -2.02 -19.08
CA SER A 65 1.08 -0.76 -18.48
C SER A 65 -0.40 -0.48 -18.59
N ASP A 66 -1.01 -0.83 -19.71
CA ASP A 66 -2.42 -0.54 -20.00
C ASP A 66 -3.36 -1.31 -19.08
N SER A 67 -2.95 -2.51 -18.65
CA SER A 67 -3.70 -3.30 -17.65
C SER A 67 -3.52 -2.78 -16.23
N LEU A 68 -2.50 -1.97 -15.97
CA LEU A 68 -2.10 -1.52 -14.64
C LEU A 68 -2.57 -0.10 -14.34
N LEU A 69 -2.50 0.81 -15.31
CA LEU A 69 -2.92 2.19 -15.15
C LEU A 69 -4.42 2.29 -14.83
N GLY A 70 -4.75 3.09 -13.83
CA GLY A 70 -6.12 3.26 -13.33
C GLY A 70 -6.62 2.14 -12.42
N ASN A 71 -5.90 1.03 -12.31
CA ASN A 71 -6.26 -0.09 -11.44
C ASN A 71 -5.45 -0.04 -10.15
N MET A 72 -6.14 -0.10 -9.01
CA MET A 72 -5.50 -0.17 -7.70
C MET A 72 -4.86 -1.53 -7.49
N ASP A 73 -3.68 -1.59 -6.87
CA ASP A 73 -3.11 -2.86 -6.40
C ASP A 73 -4.04 -3.50 -5.35
N PRO A 74 -4.46 -4.77 -5.52
CA PRO A 74 -5.33 -5.43 -4.57
C PRO A 74 -4.72 -5.59 -3.17
N GLY A 75 -3.40 -5.77 -3.08
CA GLY A 75 -2.69 -5.90 -1.80
C GLY A 75 -2.70 -4.59 -1.03
N ALA A 76 -2.41 -3.48 -1.70
CA ALA A 76 -2.48 -2.14 -1.13
C ALA A 76 -3.92 -1.79 -0.70
N HIS A 77 -4.91 -2.10 -1.54
CA HIS A 77 -6.32 -1.88 -1.20
C HIS A 77 -6.74 -2.67 0.05
N ALA A 78 -6.38 -3.95 0.14
CA ALA A 78 -6.71 -4.78 1.29
C ALA A 78 -6.14 -4.22 2.59
N VAL A 79 -4.88 -3.72 2.58
CA VAL A 79 -4.27 -3.06 3.75
C VAL A 79 -5.04 -1.80 4.13
N ALA A 80 -5.37 -0.93 3.17
CA ALA A 80 -6.16 0.27 3.46
C ALA A 80 -7.51 -0.06 4.11
N MET A 81 -8.19 -1.12 3.64
CA MET A 81 -9.46 -1.58 4.22
C MET A 81 -9.30 -2.14 5.63
N VAL A 82 -8.18 -2.78 5.96
CA VAL A 82 -7.90 -3.19 7.35
C VAL A 82 -7.77 -1.97 8.26
N PHE A 83 -6.99 -0.96 7.86
CA PHE A 83 -6.87 0.27 8.66
C PHE A 83 -8.19 1.04 8.76
N LYS A 84 -8.98 1.07 7.69
CA LYS A 84 -10.34 1.63 7.72
C LYS A 84 -11.18 0.96 8.80
N ALA A 85 -11.24 -0.38 8.79
CA ALA A 85 -12.01 -1.13 9.77
C ALA A 85 -11.52 -0.94 11.21
N LEU A 86 -10.22 -0.70 11.42
CA LEU A 86 -9.67 -0.36 12.73
C LEU A 86 -10.05 1.06 13.18
N ALA A 87 -10.04 2.02 12.26
CA ALA A 87 -10.42 3.41 12.51
C ALA A 87 -11.93 3.57 12.78
N GLU A 88 -12.76 2.70 12.23
CA GLU A 88 -14.22 2.70 12.40
C GLU A 88 -14.70 1.95 13.68
N ARG A 89 -13.78 1.40 14.48
CA ARG A 89 -14.11 0.81 15.79
C ARG A 89 -14.24 1.85 16.88
#